data_AF-A0A174T799-F1
#
_entry.id   AF-A0A174T799-F1
#
_cell.length_a   1.000
_cell.length_b   1.000
_cell.length_c   1.000
_cell.angle_alpha   90.00
_cell.angle_beta   90.00
_cell.angle_gamma   90.00
#
_symmetry.space_group_name_H-M   'P 1'
#
loop_
_entity.id
_entity.type
_entity.pdbx_description
1 polymer ?
#
loop_
_entity_poly.entity_id
_entity_poly.type
_entity_poly.pdbx_seq_one_letter_code
_entity_poly.pdbx_strand_id
1 'polypeptide(L)'
;MRSIYKLVVCSLLTLSITSCEKDLLDKEQYQKEIYLIGAYNRVWTTEVSYSNEEVKTYFTVSSSGTLALDRDVNVKMKINEELVDIYNKKYWTVLNEDKYYKSLDTDLYSIPSLENTVIKHAEGISAEVPVLIKTASLKIDQSYVIPVEIESTTGYPISESGYKMLILLKLKNDYSGSYQMSGHTTLEGETPKTIQKPKTIKPTGVNTVRLFYAMNNESDEKADIQTGTIELTITDQIVEGTNDVKKVLIKAWDAENGPVIIDSGESTYNTTAKKFSLKYTIGNTLYEEQLTKEKEVL
;
A
#
# COMPACT_ATOMS: atom_id res chain seq x y z
N MET A 1 -60.00 30.28 43.74
CA MET A 1 -58.92 30.35 42.73
C MET A 1 -57.57 29.77 43.17
N ARG A 2 -57.08 29.98 44.41
CA ARG A 2 -55.77 29.45 44.88
C ARG A 2 -55.63 27.92 44.99
N SER A 3 -56.74 27.18 45.17
CA SER A 3 -56.69 25.71 45.32
C SER A 3 -56.56 24.96 43.99
N ILE A 4 -57.13 25.51 42.91
CA ILE A 4 -57.12 24.91 41.57
C ILE A 4 -55.72 25.00 40.94
N TYR A 5 -54.99 26.09 41.19
CA TYR A 5 -53.58 26.22 40.77
C TYR A 5 -52.66 25.17 41.39
N LYS A 6 -52.91 24.75 42.64
CA LYS A 6 -52.09 23.72 43.29
C LYS A 6 -52.32 22.33 42.68
N LEU A 7 -53.56 22.04 42.26
CA LEU A 7 -53.89 20.76 41.61
C LEU A 7 -53.32 20.69 40.18
N VAL A 8 -53.36 21.80 39.44
CA VAL A 8 -52.84 21.90 38.06
C VAL A 8 -51.31 21.91 38.02
N VAL A 9 -50.63 22.52 39.00
CA VAL A 9 -49.16 22.49 39.09
C VAL A 9 -48.65 21.10 39.51
N CYS A 10 -49.36 20.37 40.36
CA CYS A 10 -49.01 18.99 40.70
C CYS A 10 -49.29 17.99 39.56
N SER A 11 -50.32 18.21 38.72
CA SER A 11 -50.57 17.35 37.55
C SER A 11 -49.56 17.58 36.42
N LEU A 12 -49.06 18.81 36.23
CA LEU A 12 -47.99 19.09 35.26
C LEU A 12 -46.63 18.51 35.68
N LEU A 13 -46.36 18.37 36.99
CA LEU A 13 -45.07 17.88 37.49
C LEU A 13 -44.90 16.35 37.39
N THR A 14 -46.00 15.60 37.27
CA THR A 14 -45.98 14.13 37.18
C THR A 14 -45.82 13.60 35.76
N LEU A 15 -46.04 14.44 34.75
CA LEU A 15 -45.79 14.12 33.33
C LEU A 15 -44.31 14.23 32.92
N SER A 16 -43.45 14.78 33.80
CA SER A 16 -42.06 15.10 33.46
C SER A 16 -41.03 14.03 33.85
N ILE A 17 -41.46 12.92 34.46
CA ILE A 17 -40.54 11.97 35.13
C ILE A 17 -40.52 10.56 34.52
N THR A 18 -41.18 10.34 33.37
CA THR A 18 -41.16 9.03 32.69
C THR A 18 -40.17 8.93 31.54
N SER A 19 -39.30 9.94 31.33
CA SER A 19 -38.29 9.91 30.26
C SER A 19 -36.94 9.35 30.73
N CYS A 20 -36.95 8.19 31.39
CA CYS A 20 -35.73 7.45 31.68
C CYS A 20 -35.84 6.09 30.98
N GLU A 21 -35.53 6.11 29.68
CA GLU A 21 -35.46 4.90 28.85
C GLU A 21 -34.22 4.11 29.30
N LYS A 22 -34.44 3.03 30.06
CA LYS A 22 -33.37 2.28 30.74
C LYS A 22 -32.49 1.44 29.80
N ASP A 23 -32.88 1.32 28.53
CA ASP A 23 -32.29 0.38 27.56
C ASP A 23 -31.75 1.07 26.29
N LEU A 24 -31.35 2.34 26.36
CA LEU A 24 -30.83 3.08 25.19
C LEU A 24 -29.57 2.46 24.58
N LEU A 25 -28.85 1.62 25.32
CA LEU A 25 -27.64 0.92 24.87
C LEU A 25 -27.92 -0.50 24.35
N ASP A 26 -29.10 -1.07 24.62
CA ASP A 26 -29.45 -2.43 24.19
C ASP A 26 -30.02 -2.48 22.76
N LYS A 27 -30.27 -1.31 22.17
CA LYS A 27 -30.70 -1.14 20.78
C LYS A 27 -29.63 -0.35 20.03
N GLU A 28 -29.49 -0.66 18.74
CA GLU A 28 -28.60 0.12 17.88
C GLU A 28 -29.09 1.58 17.83
N GLN A 29 -28.20 2.52 18.13
CA GLN A 29 -28.52 3.94 18.19
C GLN A 29 -28.54 4.62 16.82
N TYR A 30 -27.87 3.99 15.84
CA TYR A 30 -27.73 4.51 14.48
C TYR A 30 -28.15 3.45 13.47
N GLN A 31 -28.62 3.88 12.29
CA GLN A 31 -28.89 2.94 11.22
C GLN A 31 -27.58 2.31 10.75
N LYS A 32 -27.52 0.98 10.72
CA LYS A 32 -26.37 0.26 10.17
C LYS A 32 -26.30 0.49 8.66
N GLU A 33 -25.10 0.77 8.18
CA GLU A 33 -24.79 1.03 6.79
C GLU A 33 -23.68 0.09 6.33
N ILE A 34 -23.70 -0.29 5.06
CA ILE A 34 -22.64 -1.09 4.44
C ILE A 34 -21.63 -0.16 3.77
N TYR A 35 -20.34 -0.42 4.01
CA TYR A 35 -19.24 0.39 3.52
C TYR A 35 -17.98 -0.44 3.22
N LEU A 36 -17.06 0.12 2.44
CA LEU A 36 -15.73 -0.43 2.19
C LEU A 36 -14.76 0.08 3.27
N ILE A 37 -14.06 -0.83 3.95
CA ILE A 37 -13.03 -0.43 4.92
C ILE A 37 -11.92 0.33 4.18
N GLY A 38 -11.65 1.56 4.61
CA GLY A 38 -10.67 2.46 4.00
C GLY A 38 -11.26 3.50 3.04
N ALA A 39 -12.54 3.38 2.65
CA ALA A 39 -13.18 4.33 1.73
C ALA A 39 -13.24 5.78 2.25
N TYR A 40 -13.28 5.99 3.57
CA TYR A 40 -13.24 7.34 4.16
C TYR A 40 -11.98 8.13 3.76
N ASN A 41 -10.85 7.45 3.60
CA ASN A 41 -9.60 8.06 3.14
C ASN A 41 -9.56 8.24 1.61
N ARG A 42 -10.57 7.74 0.90
CA ARG A 42 -10.72 7.64 -0.57
C ARG A 42 -9.70 6.74 -1.25
N VAL A 43 -8.47 6.73 -0.75
CA VAL A 43 -7.39 5.88 -1.21
C VAL A 43 -7.05 4.92 -0.08
N TRP A 44 -7.26 3.64 -0.32
CA TRP A 44 -6.81 2.58 0.56
C TRP A 44 -5.58 1.93 -0.06
N THR A 45 -4.49 1.87 0.70
CA THR A 45 -3.22 1.35 0.21
C THR A 45 -3.04 -0.10 0.64
N THR A 46 -2.65 -0.95 -0.30
CA THR A 46 -2.29 -2.34 -0.02
C THR A 46 -0.95 -2.68 -0.65
N GLU A 47 -0.18 -3.52 0.02
CA GLU A 47 1.08 -4.03 -0.50
C GLU A 47 0.85 -5.31 -1.29
N VAL A 48 1.44 -5.38 -2.48
CA VAL A 48 1.33 -6.54 -3.37
C VAL A 48 2.72 -7.01 -3.75
N SER A 49 2.98 -8.30 -3.55
CA SER A 49 4.26 -8.89 -3.91
C SER A 49 4.46 -8.87 -5.43
N TYR A 50 5.67 -8.54 -5.89
CA TYR A 50 6.07 -8.67 -7.27
C TYR A 50 6.30 -10.16 -7.57
N SER A 51 5.47 -10.73 -8.43
CA SER A 51 5.50 -12.14 -8.81
C SER A 51 5.31 -12.32 -10.32
N ASN A 52 5.84 -13.43 -10.83
CA ASN A 52 5.54 -13.95 -12.17
C ASN A 52 4.20 -14.71 -12.21
N GLU A 53 3.69 -15.08 -11.03
CA GLU A 53 2.38 -15.71 -10.85
C GLU A 53 1.35 -14.67 -10.38
N GLU A 54 0.08 -15.06 -10.45
CA GLU A 54 -1.00 -14.22 -9.94
C GLU A 54 -0.94 -14.13 -8.41
N VAL A 55 -1.03 -12.91 -7.89
CA VAL A 55 -0.93 -12.61 -6.47
C VAL A 55 -2.31 -12.28 -5.92
N LYS A 56 -2.64 -12.87 -4.76
CA LYS A 56 -3.89 -12.63 -4.06
C LYS A 56 -3.71 -11.55 -3.00
N THR A 57 -4.55 -10.53 -3.04
CA THR A 57 -4.78 -9.57 -1.95
C THR A 57 -6.29 -9.50 -1.66
N TYR A 58 -6.71 -8.65 -0.73
CA TYR A 58 -8.11 -8.54 -0.32
C TYR A 58 -8.41 -7.13 0.18
N PHE A 59 -9.59 -6.62 -0.14
CA PHE A 59 -10.19 -5.48 0.57
C PHE A 59 -11.41 -5.96 1.32
N THR A 60 -11.93 -5.15 2.25
CA THR A 60 -13.01 -5.59 3.14
C THR A 60 -14.25 -4.74 2.95
N VAL A 61 -15.40 -5.39 2.84
CA VAL A 61 -16.71 -4.76 3.01
C VAL A 61 -17.23 -5.06 4.41
N SER A 62 -17.84 -4.06 5.06
CA SER A 62 -18.30 -4.17 6.44
C SER A 62 -19.62 -3.45 6.67
N SER A 63 -20.35 -3.87 7.70
CA SER A 63 -21.43 -3.11 8.31
C SER A 63 -20.87 -2.16 9.37
N SER A 64 -21.47 -0.98 9.48
CA SER A 64 -21.28 -0.08 10.63
C SER A 64 -22.15 -0.53 11.82
N GLY A 65 -21.98 0.16 12.95
CA GLY A 65 -22.72 -0.12 14.19
C GLY A 65 -21.97 -1.04 15.14
N THR A 66 -22.61 -1.33 16.27
CA THR A 66 -22.03 -2.12 17.37
C THR A 66 -22.69 -3.48 17.55
N LEU A 67 -23.93 -3.64 17.07
CA LEU A 67 -24.64 -4.91 17.15
C LEU A 67 -24.43 -5.77 15.90
N ALA A 68 -24.49 -7.09 16.09
CA ALA A 68 -24.41 -8.06 15.00
C ALA A 68 -25.50 -7.85 13.94
N LEU A 69 -25.22 -8.31 12.71
CA LEU A 69 -26.21 -8.37 11.64
C LEU A 69 -27.27 -9.43 11.96
N ASP A 70 -28.53 -9.16 11.60
CA ASP A 70 -29.66 -10.07 11.81
C ASP A 70 -29.91 -11.03 10.64
N ARG A 71 -29.23 -10.82 9.50
CA ARG A 71 -29.37 -11.56 8.24
C ARG A 71 -28.14 -11.38 7.37
N ASP A 72 -27.91 -12.31 6.46
CA ASP A 72 -26.86 -12.18 5.44
C ASP A 72 -27.10 -10.97 4.55
N VAL A 73 -26.01 -10.31 4.17
CA VAL A 73 -26.03 -9.12 3.31
C VAL A 73 -25.32 -9.45 2.01
N ASN A 74 -26.06 -9.45 0.91
CA ASN A 74 -25.48 -9.50 -0.43
C ASN A 74 -25.03 -8.08 -0.81
N VAL A 75 -23.80 -7.97 -1.29
CA VAL A 75 -23.19 -6.73 -1.74
C VAL A 75 -22.77 -6.92 -3.19
N LYS A 76 -23.35 -6.11 -4.07
CA LYS A 76 -22.94 -6.02 -5.47
C LYS A 76 -22.09 -4.78 -5.66
N MET A 77 -20.89 -4.97 -6.18
CA MET A 77 -19.95 -3.89 -6.48
C MET A 77 -19.69 -3.80 -7.99
N LYS A 78 -19.09 -2.70 -8.41
CA LYS A 78 -18.64 -2.45 -9.78
C LYS A 78 -17.31 -1.72 -9.78
N ILE A 79 -16.62 -1.78 -10.93
CA ILE A 79 -15.48 -0.92 -11.21
C ILE A 79 -16.00 0.44 -11.69
N ASN A 80 -15.50 1.53 -11.11
CA ASN A 80 -15.87 2.89 -11.51
C ASN A 80 -14.64 3.72 -11.90
N GLU A 81 -14.24 3.59 -13.16
CA GLU A 81 -13.07 4.28 -13.74
C GLU A 81 -13.11 5.81 -13.58
N GLU A 82 -14.30 6.42 -13.57
CA GLU A 82 -14.46 7.87 -13.42
C GLU A 82 -13.91 8.38 -12.08
N LEU A 83 -13.83 7.52 -11.05
CA LEU A 83 -13.28 7.87 -9.75
C LEU A 83 -11.80 8.27 -9.84
N VAL A 84 -11.03 7.65 -10.74
CA VAL A 84 -9.60 7.93 -10.94
C VAL A 84 -9.44 9.34 -11.49
N ASP A 85 -10.21 9.69 -12.52
CA ASP A 85 -10.20 11.02 -13.13
C ASP A 85 -10.63 12.11 -12.16
N ILE A 86 -11.72 11.87 -11.40
CA ILE A 86 -12.19 12.81 -10.38
C ILE A 86 -11.13 13.02 -9.30
N TYR A 87 -10.46 11.96 -8.87
CA TYR A 87 -9.40 12.04 -7.88
C TYR A 87 -8.21 12.84 -8.42
N ASN A 88 -7.69 12.46 -9.59
CA ASN A 88 -6.53 13.11 -10.19
C ASN A 88 -6.77 14.61 -10.43
N LYS A 89 -7.91 14.99 -11.01
CA LYS A 89 -8.26 16.41 -11.25
C LYS A 89 -8.42 17.21 -9.96
N LYS A 90 -8.82 16.56 -8.87
CA LYS A 90 -9.02 17.23 -7.58
C LYS A 90 -7.71 17.52 -6.85
N TYR A 91 -6.76 16.58 -6.90
CA TYR A 91 -5.55 16.63 -6.07
C TYR A 91 -4.30 17.03 -6.85
N TRP A 92 -4.30 16.91 -8.17
CA TRP A 92 -3.17 17.22 -9.03
C TRP A 92 -3.52 18.26 -10.07
N THR A 93 -2.52 19.05 -10.46
CA THR A 93 -2.65 19.98 -11.59
C THR A 93 -2.31 19.28 -12.90
N VAL A 94 -2.64 19.87 -14.04
CA VAL A 94 -2.22 19.38 -15.38
C VAL A 94 -0.69 19.39 -15.56
N LEU A 95 0.05 20.07 -14.67
CA LEU A 95 1.51 20.08 -14.69
C LEU A 95 2.12 18.88 -13.94
N ASN A 96 1.30 17.98 -13.39
CA ASN A 96 1.73 16.81 -12.61
C ASN A 96 1.12 15.50 -13.14
N GLU A 97 0.88 15.41 -14.45
CA GLU A 97 0.30 14.22 -15.09
C GLU A 97 1.14 12.96 -14.86
N ASP A 98 2.46 13.10 -14.67
CA ASP A 98 3.38 12.04 -14.30
C ASP A 98 3.06 11.42 -12.93
N LYS A 99 2.40 12.18 -12.04
CA LYS A 99 2.01 11.77 -10.68
C LYS A 99 0.58 11.22 -10.59
N TYR A 100 -0.13 11.20 -11.72
CA TYR A 100 -1.51 10.75 -11.73
C TYR A 100 -1.59 9.26 -11.39
N TYR A 101 -2.61 8.91 -10.62
CA TYR A 101 -2.98 7.52 -10.49
C TYR A 101 -3.43 6.97 -11.83
N LYS A 102 -2.94 5.79 -12.15
CA LYS A 102 -3.33 5.04 -13.33
C LYS A 102 -4.28 3.95 -12.91
N SER A 103 -5.43 3.90 -13.55
CA SER A 103 -6.27 2.72 -13.39
C SER A 103 -5.50 1.50 -13.89
N LEU A 104 -5.57 0.42 -13.12
CA LEU A 104 -4.98 -0.85 -13.53
C LEU A 104 -5.84 -1.45 -14.65
N ASP A 105 -5.21 -1.89 -15.73
CA ASP A 105 -5.92 -2.52 -16.85
C ASP A 105 -6.68 -3.77 -16.36
N THR A 106 -7.91 -3.96 -16.85
CA THR A 106 -8.84 -5.00 -16.37
C THR A 106 -8.42 -6.43 -16.71
N ASP A 107 -7.44 -6.62 -17.58
CA ASP A 107 -6.82 -7.92 -17.88
C ASP A 107 -5.70 -8.31 -16.89
N LEU A 108 -5.22 -7.32 -16.11
CA LEU A 108 -4.18 -7.48 -15.09
C LEU A 108 -4.74 -7.79 -13.70
N TYR A 109 -6.05 -7.79 -13.50
CA TYR A 109 -6.66 -8.21 -12.25
C TYR A 109 -8.02 -8.87 -12.43
N SER A 110 -8.44 -9.63 -11.42
CA SER A 110 -9.82 -10.12 -11.31
C SER A 110 -10.30 -10.05 -9.86
N ILE A 111 -11.60 -9.83 -9.68
CA ILE A 111 -12.27 -9.81 -8.38
C ILE A 111 -13.38 -10.86 -8.44
N PRO A 112 -13.10 -12.13 -8.08
CA PRO A 112 -14.02 -13.24 -8.31
C PRO A 112 -15.41 -13.05 -7.70
N SER A 113 -15.49 -12.33 -6.57
CA SER A 113 -16.75 -12.07 -5.88
C SER A 113 -17.30 -10.65 -6.05
N LEU A 114 -16.89 -9.92 -7.11
CA LEU A 114 -17.24 -8.51 -7.29
C LEU A 114 -18.76 -8.26 -7.25
N GLU A 115 -19.53 -9.12 -7.91
CA GLU A 115 -20.99 -8.95 -8.04
C GLU A 115 -21.81 -9.73 -7.00
N ASN A 116 -21.19 -10.63 -6.24
CA ASN A 116 -21.87 -11.59 -5.37
C ASN A 116 -21.15 -11.78 -4.01
N THR A 117 -20.55 -10.71 -3.49
CA THR A 117 -19.97 -10.74 -2.14
C THR A 117 -21.08 -10.87 -1.11
N VAL A 118 -20.88 -11.72 -0.09
CA VAL A 118 -21.86 -11.95 0.98
C VAL A 118 -21.20 -11.72 2.34
N ILE A 119 -21.73 -10.79 3.13
CA ILE A 119 -21.42 -10.69 4.55
C ILE A 119 -22.33 -11.67 5.27
N LYS A 120 -21.73 -12.76 5.75
CA LYS A 120 -22.46 -13.79 6.47
C LYS A 120 -22.65 -13.36 7.92
N HIS A 121 -23.89 -13.15 8.33
CA HIS A 121 -24.20 -12.58 9.65
C HIS A 121 -23.74 -13.46 10.81
N ALA A 122 -23.70 -14.77 10.58
CA ALA A 122 -23.22 -15.76 11.54
C ALA A 122 -21.69 -15.77 11.70
N GLU A 123 -20.94 -15.26 10.70
CA GLU A 123 -19.48 -15.24 10.68
C GLU A 123 -18.92 -13.88 11.14
N GLY A 124 -19.74 -12.82 11.10
CA GLY A 124 -19.38 -11.50 11.60
C GLY A 124 -20.13 -10.37 10.90
N ILE A 125 -19.53 -9.17 10.93
CA ILE A 125 -20.06 -7.95 10.31
C ILE A 125 -19.33 -7.56 9.03
N SER A 126 -18.34 -8.36 8.59
CA SER A 126 -17.46 -8.04 7.47
C SER A 126 -17.21 -9.26 6.60
N ALA A 127 -16.87 -9.00 5.33
CA ALA A 127 -16.41 -10.02 4.39
C ALA A 127 -15.17 -9.52 3.65
N GLU A 128 -14.18 -10.38 3.48
CA GLU A 128 -13.01 -10.13 2.64
C GLU A 128 -13.33 -10.43 1.18
N VAL A 129 -12.99 -9.49 0.31
CA VAL A 129 -13.20 -9.56 -1.13
C VAL A 129 -11.84 -9.81 -1.78
N PRO A 130 -11.59 -11.03 -2.32
CA PRO A 130 -10.30 -11.36 -2.91
C PRO A 130 -10.10 -10.59 -4.23
N VAL A 131 -8.89 -10.08 -4.40
CA VAL A 131 -8.40 -9.48 -5.64
C VAL A 131 -7.20 -10.28 -6.09
N LEU A 132 -7.25 -10.79 -7.32
CA LEU A 132 -6.18 -11.53 -7.95
C LEU A 132 -5.49 -10.61 -8.95
N ILE A 133 -4.16 -10.45 -8.86
CA ILE A 133 -3.40 -9.40 -9.57
C ILE A 133 -2.20 -10.01 -10.28
N LYS A 134 -1.98 -9.65 -11.54
CA LYS A 134 -0.78 -9.96 -12.32
C LYS A 134 0.20 -8.80 -12.23
N THR A 135 1.29 -9.00 -11.51
CA THR A 135 2.25 -7.92 -11.23
C THR A 135 3.43 -7.84 -12.19
N ALA A 136 3.71 -8.91 -12.95
CA ALA A 136 4.92 -9.03 -13.77
C ALA A 136 5.07 -7.95 -14.87
N SER A 137 3.96 -7.39 -15.35
CA SER A 137 3.93 -6.36 -16.39
C SER A 137 3.87 -4.93 -15.85
N LEU A 138 3.82 -4.75 -14.52
CA LEU A 138 3.60 -3.45 -13.91
C LEU A 138 4.88 -2.62 -13.89
N LYS A 139 4.74 -1.33 -14.25
CA LYS A 139 5.81 -0.34 -14.21
C LYS A 139 5.96 0.21 -12.80
N ILE A 140 7.18 0.21 -12.28
CA ILE A 140 7.44 0.47 -10.86
C ILE A 140 7.31 1.93 -10.44
N ASP A 141 7.44 2.85 -11.39
CA ASP A 141 7.32 4.29 -11.16
C ASP A 141 5.92 4.80 -11.48
N GLN A 142 4.93 3.91 -11.47
CA GLN A 142 3.53 4.24 -11.72
C GLN A 142 2.71 3.87 -10.51
N SER A 143 1.76 4.73 -10.15
CA SER A 143 0.84 4.49 -9.04
C SER A 143 -0.45 3.87 -9.58
N TYR A 144 -0.54 2.54 -9.52
CA TYR A 144 -1.70 1.80 -10.01
C TYR A 144 -2.82 1.75 -8.97
N VAL A 145 -4.05 1.99 -9.42
CA VAL A 145 -5.25 1.91 -8.58
C VAL A 145 -6.32 1.01 -9.19
N ILE A 146 -7.11 0.36 -8.34
CA ILE A 146 -8.35 -0.31 -8.73
C ILE A 146 -9.53 0.47 -8.12
N PRO A 147 -10.39 1.09 -8.94
CA PRO A 147 -11.49 1.92 -8.44
C PRO A 147 -12.76 1.09 -8.22
N VAL A 148 -13.15 0.87 -6.96
CA VAL A 148 -14.31 0.05 -6.58
C VAL A 148 -15.43 0.91 -6.01
N GLU A 149 -16.68 0.58 -6.39
CA GLU A 149 -17.90 1.20 -5.87
C GLU A 149 -18.94 0.13 -5.50
N ILE A 150 -19.59 0.29 -4.34
CA ILE A 150 -20.78 -0.50 -3.97
C ILE A 150 -21.96 -0.01 -4.81
N GLU A 151 -22.53 -0.89 -5.63
CA GLU A 151 -23.69 -0.60 -6.48
C GLU A 151 -25.01 -0.84 -5.74
N SER A 152 -25.12 -1.96 -5.03
CA SER A 152 -26.35 -2.31 -4.29
C SER A 152 -26.09 -3.26 -3.13
N THR A 153 -26.99 -3.25 -2.15
CA THR A 153 -26.97 -4.11 -0.96
C THR A 153 -28.37 -4.61 -0.62
N THR A 154 -28.45 -5.73 0.09
CA THR A 154 -29.73 -6.26 0.60
C THR A 154 -29.95 -5.94 2.08
N GLY A 155 -31.14 -5.47 2.44
CA GLY A 155 -31.57 -5.34 3.84
C GLY A 155 -30.99 -4.15 4.61
N TYR A 156 -29.83 -3.65 4.23
CA TYR A 156 -29.15 -2.52 4.85
C TYR A 156 -28.78 -1.46 3.81
N PRO A 157 -28.89 -0.16 4.13
CA PRO A 157 -28.48 0.91 3.23
C PRO A 157 -26.97 0.93 2.99
N ILE A 158 -26.57 1.56 1.89
CA ILE A 158 -25.18 1.86 1.56
C ILE A 158 -24.77 3.16 2.26
N SER A 159 -23.55 3.22 2.79
CA SER A 159 -23.03 4.45 3.39
C SER A 159 -22.78 5.54 2.36
N GLU A 160 -23.30 6.74 2.59
CA GLU A 160 -23.11 7.90 1.68
C GLU A 160 -21.64 8.30 1.50
N SER A 161 -20.79 7.99 2.49
CA SER A 161 -19.38 8.38 2.51
C SER A 161 -18.42 7.22 2.28
N GLY A 162 -18.85 5.99 2.54
CA GLY A 162 -18.00 4.79 2.54
C GLY A 162 -18.19 3.84 1.35
N TYR A 163 -18.93 4.23 0.33
CA TYR A 163 -19.32 3.33 -0.77
C TYR A 163 -18.33 3.24 -1.94
N LYS A 164 -17.32 4.12 -2.00
CA LYS A 164 -16.36 4.21 -3.11
C LYS A 164 -14.93 4.34 -2.62
N MET A 165 -14.01 3.68 -3.31
CA MET A 165 -12.61 3.59 -2.88
C MET A 165 -11.68 3.37 -4.08
N LEU A 166 -10.51 4.01 -4.04
CA LEU A 166 -9.36 3.68 -4.88
C LEU A 166 -8.42 2.76 -4.10
N ILE A 167 -8.19 1.55 -4.61
CA ILE A 167 -7.23 0.60 -4.02
C ILE A 167 -5.86 0.87 -4.64
N LEU A 168 -4.97 1.56 -3.92
CA LEU A 168 -3.60 1.84 -4.36
C LEU A 168 -2.70 0.63 -4.12
N LEU A 169 -2.06 0.15 -5.18
CA LEU A 169 -1.14 -0.99 -5.14
C LEU A 169 0.28 -0.50 -4.91
N LYS A 170 0.89 -0.89 -3.79
CA LYS A 170 2.33 -0.71 -3.53
C LYS A 170 3.06 -2.02 -3.77
N LEU A 171 3.89 -2.05 -4.81
CA LEU A 171 4.66 -3.25 -5.14
C LEU A 171 5.79 -3.45 -4.14
N LYS A 172 6.02 -4.70 -3.74
CA LYS A 172 7.16 -5.13 -2.91
C LYS A 172 7.76 -6.45 -3.37
N ASN A 173 9.01 -6.71 -3.05
CA ASN A 173 9.60 -8.04 -3.07
C ASN A 173 10.42 -8.26 -1.79
N ASP A 174 11.03 -9.43 -1.64
CA ASP A 174 11.81 -9.78 -0.44
C ASP A 174 12.97 -8.81 -0.16
N TYR A 175 13.44 -8.14 -1.20
CA TYR A 175 14.65 -7.32 -1.23
C TYR A 175 14.35 -5.81 -1.18
N SER A 176 13.13 -5.37 -1.47
CA SER A 176 12.72 -3.97 -1.45
C SER A 176 12.37 -3.48 -0.04
N GLY A 177 12.29 -2.16 0.12
CA GLY A 177 11.89 -1.49 1.36
C GLY A 177 12.93 -0.49 1.86
N SER A 178 12.85 -0.14 3.14
CA SER A 178 13.76 0.79 3.80
C SER A 178 15.03 0.09 4.28
N TYR A 179 16.18 0.70 4.02
CA TYR A 179 17.50 0.22 4.40
C TYR A 179 18.34 1.32 5.03
N GLN A 180 19.21 0.95 5.96
CA GLN A 180 20.30 1.79 6.44
C GLN A 180 21.58 1.44 5.69
N MET A 181 22.10 2.39 4.91
CA MET A 181 23.36 2.26 4.18
C MET A 181 24.51 2.80 5.02
N SER A 182 25.60 2.05 5.12
CA SER A 182 26.90 2.52 5.62
C SER A 182 28.03 1.94 4.78
N GLY A 183 29.15 2.67 4.64
CA GLY A 183 30.25 2.20 3.82
C GLY A 183 31.34 3.25 3.61
N HIS A 184 32.15 3.02 2.58
CA HIS A 184 33.22 3.92 2.17
C HIS A 184 33.21 4.17 0.67
N THR A 185 33.64 5.37 0.29
CA THR A 185 33.97 5.71 -1.09
C THR A 185 35.46 6.07 -1.17
N THR A 186 36.14 5.55 -2.19
CA THR A 186 37.56 5.79 -2.41
C THR A 186 37.76 6.30 -3.83
N LEU A 187 38.04 7.60 -3.96
CA LEU A 187 38.51 8.15 -5.22
C LEU A 187 39.96 7.71 -5.43
N GLU A 188 40.32 7.35 -6.66
CA GLU A 188 41.67 6.90 -7.01
C GLU A 188 42.75 7.89 -6.51
N GLY A 189 43.70 7.38 -5.71
CA GLY A 189 44.77 8.18 -5.11
C GLY A 189 44.38 8.96 -3.85
N GLU A 190 43.11 8.92 -3.41
CA GLU A 190 42.64 9.52 -2.17
C GLU A 190 42.46 8.49 -1.04
N THR A 191 42.31 9.01 0.18
CA THR A 191 41.93 8.19 1.34
C THR A 191 40.42 7.92 1.35
N PRO A 192 39.98 6.75 1.84
CA PRO A 192 38.56 6.39 1.90
C PRO A 192 37.73 7.39 2.73
N LYS A 193 36.57 7.78 2.23
CA LYS A 193 35.59 8.64 2.91
C LYS A 193 34.40 7.82 3.36
N THR A 194 34.03 7.93 4.63
CA THR A 194 32.84 7.25 5.18
C THR A 194 31.56 7.87 4.63
N ILE A 195 30.61 7.02 4.26
CA ILE A 195 29.26 7.41 3.83
C ILE A 195 28.22 6.65 4.65
N GLN A 196 27.14 7.34 5.00
CA GLN A 196 26.01 6.75 5.70
C GLN A 196 24.72 7.48 5.34
N LYS A 197 23.67 6.73 4.99
CA LYS A 197 22.38 7.31 4.62
C LYS A 197 21.24 6.28 4.71
N PRO A 198 20.04 6.67 5.15
CA PRO A 198 18.85 5.88 4.84
C PRO A 198 18.62 5.81 3.33
N LYS A 199 18.17 4.66 2.84
CA LYS A 199 17.88 4.40 1.42
C LYS A 199 16.58 3.61 1.29
N THR A 200 15.71 4.03 0.38
CA THR A 200 14.58 3.22 -0.08
C THR A 200 14.99 2.45 -1.33
N ILE A 201 14.75 1.14 -1.31
CA ILE A 201 14.99 0.24 -2.44
C ILE A 201 13.63 -0.12 -3.05
N LYS A 202 13.43 0.20 -4.33
CA LYS A 202 12.19 -0.11 -5.09
C LYS A 202 12.32 -1.48 -5.79
N PRO A 203 11.29 -2.34 -5.81
CA PRO A 203 11.34 -3.58 -6.57
C PRO A 203 11.27 -3.29 -8.06
N THR A 204 12.10 -3.97 -8.88
CA THR A 204 12.01 -3.95 -10.36
C THR A 204 11.57 -5.27 -10.97
N GLY A 205 11.40 -6.29 -10.13
CA GLY A 205 11.03 -7.64 -10.52
C GLY A 205 10.98 -8.54 -9.28
N VAL A 206 10.91 -9.86 -9.48
CA VAL A 206 10.86 -10.84 -8.39
C VAL A 206 12.16 -10.80 -7.55
N ASN A 207 13.31 -10.77 -8.22
CA ASN A 207 14.65 -10.80 -7.63
C ASN A 207 15.53 -9.62 -8.08
N THR A 208 14.91 -8.57 -8.62
CA THR A 208 15.60 -7.35 -9.04
C THR A 208 15.06 -6.15 -8.29
N VAL A 209 15.95 -5.22 -7.97
CA VAL A 209 15.61 -4.00 -7.25
C VAL A 209 16.42 -2.82 -7.77
N ARG A 210 15.91 -1.61 -7.56
CA ARG A 210 16.57 -0.36 -7.93
C ARG A 210 16.74 0.55 -6.71
N LEU A 211 17.89 1.21 -6.64
CA LEU A 211 18.18 2.23 -5.65
C LEU A 211 19.01 3.38 -6.25
N PHE A 212 18.93 4.55 -5.60
CA PHE A 212 19.88 5.63 -5.86
C PHE A 212 21.24 5.28 -5.26
N TYR A 213 22.31 5.30 -6.05
CA TYR A 213 23.65 4.92 -5.58
C TYR A 213 24.28 5.98 -4.66
N ALA A 214 25.30 5.59 -3.89
CA ALA A 214 26.11 6.51 -3.08
C ALA A 214 25.28 7.41 -2.16
N MET A 215 25.56 8.72 -2.13
CA MET A 215 24.85 9.70 -1.32
C MET A 215 23.70 10.40 -2.05
N ASN A 216 23.33 9.97 -3.27
CA ASN A 216 22.25 10.59 -4.04
C ASN A 216 20.92 10.57 -3.27
N ASN A 217 20.16 11.66 -3.37
CA ASN A 217 18.82 11.78 -2.81
C ASN A 217 17.83 11.00 -3.66
N GLU A 218 16.77 10.50 -3.00
CA GLU A 218 15.63 9.97 -3.73
C GLU A 218 14.95 11.09 -4.50
N SER A 219 14.51 10.76 -5.71
CA SER A 219 13.77 11.64 -6.59
C SER A 219 12.74 10.81 -7.34
N ASP A 220 11.59 11.41 -7.59
CA ASP A 220 10.55 10.85 -8.47
C ASP A 220 10.67 11.43 -9.89
N GLU A 221 11.63 12.33 -10.14
CA GLU A 221 11.89 12.88 -11.46
C GLU A 221 12.55 11.83 -12.36
N LYS A 222 11.98 11.62 -13.55
CA LYS A 222 12.45 10.59 -14.48
C LYS A 222 13.94 10.74 -14.82
N ALA A 223 14.42 11.96 -15.05
CA ALA A 223 15.82 12.23 -15.40
C ALA A 223 16.78 11.86 -14.26
N ASP A 224 16.42 12.18 -13.02
CA ASP A 224 17.21 11.82 -11.84
C ASP A 224 17.21 10.31 -11.63
N ILE A 225 16.08 9.63 -11.86
CA ILE A 225 15.99 8.17 -11.80
C ILE A 225 16.93 7.53 -12.84
N GLN A 226 16.91 8.00 -14.09
CA GLN A 226 17.72 7.44 -15.17
C GLN A 226 19.23 7.57 -14.90
N THR A 227 19.67 8.71 -14.38
CA THR A 227 21.10 9.02 -14.19
C THR A 227 21.63 8.67 -12.80
N GLY A 228 20.75 8.61 -11.80
CA GLY A 228 21.10 8.51 -10.38
C GLY A 228 20.90 7.15 -9.75
N THR A 229 20.42 6.14 -10.49
CA THR A 229 20.07 4.83 -9.95
C THR A 229 20.81 3.66 -10.58
N ILE A 230 20.93 2.58 -9.80
CA ILE A 230 21.52 1.31 -10.19
C ILE A 230 20.50 0.20 -9.96
N GLU A 231 20.57 -0.84 -10.79
CA GLU A 231 19.80 -2.07 -10.61
C GLU A 231 20.67 -3.15 -10.00
N LEU A 232 20.13 -3.80 -8.98
CA LEU A 232 20.71 -4.99 -8.35
C LEU A 232 19.90 -6.21 -8.77
N THR A 233 20.59 -7.25 -9.24
CA THR A 233 19.99 -8.56 -9.53
C THR A 233 20.49 -9.58 -8.52
N ILE A 234 19.60 -10.10 -7.68
CA ILE A 234 19.92 -11.14 -6.70
C ILE A 234 19.85 -12.49 -7.42
N THR A 235 20.98 -13.16 -7.55
CA THR A 235 21.08 -14.44 -8.26
C THR A 235 20.81 -15.62 -7.33
N ASP A 236 20.58 -16.80 -7.89
CA ASP A 236 20.48 -18.04 -7.10
C ASP A 236 21.84 -18.68 -6.78
N GLN A 237 22.96 -18.06 -7.20
CA GLN A 237 24.29 -18.53 -6.86
C GLN A 237 24.61 -18.20 -5.40
N ILE A 238 24.93 -19.23 -4.61
CA ILE A 238 25.36 -19.09 -3.22
C ILE A 238 26.89 -18.94 -3.19
N VAL A 239 27.39 -18.09 -2.30
CA VAL A 239 28.83 -17.94 -2.03
C VAL A 239 29.33 -19.19 -1.33
N GLU A 240 30.43 -19.77 -1.84
CA GLU A 240 31.01 -20.99 -1.31
C GLU A 240 31.30 -20.88 0.20
N GLY A 241 30.95 -21.92 0.96
CA GLY A 241 31.10 -21.94 2.41
C GLY A 241 29.99 -21.21 3.19
N THR A 242 28.96 -20.70 2.51
CA THR A 242 27.77 -20.10 3.13
C THR A 242 26.50 -20.84 2.70
N ASN A 243 25.42 -20.69 3.47
CA ASN A 243 24.09 -21.24 3.12
C ASN A 243 23.07 -20.15 2.78
N ASP A 244 23.35 -18.90 3.15
CA ASP A 244 22.40 -17.79 3.14
C ASP A 244 22.94 -16.54 2.43
N VAL A 245 24.12 -16.62 1.79
CA VAL A 245 24.70 -15.49 1.06
C VAL A 245 24.60 -15.74 -0.44
N LYS A 246 23.72 -14.99 -1.10
CA LYS A 246 23.53 -15.01 -2.56
C LYS A 246 24.43 -13.98 -3.24
N LYS A 247 24.90 -14.26 -4.45
CA LYS A 247 25.60 -13.25 -5.28
C LYS A 247 24.64 -12.22 -5.85
N VAL A 248 25.12 -10.99 -5.98
CA VAL A 248 24.39 -9.85 -6.54
C VAL A 248 25.16 -9.30 -7.72
N LEU A 249 24.46 -9.05 -8.83
CA LEU A 249 25.01 -8.36 -10.00
C LEU A 249 24.53 -6.91 -9.99
N ILE A 250 25.42 -5.99 -10.38
CA ILE A 250 25.15 -4.54 -10.40
C ILE A 250 25.27 -4.01 -11.82
N LYS A 251 24.28 -3.23 -12.26
CA LYS A 251 24.34 -2.48 -13.52
C LYS A 251 23.64 -1.14 -13.41
N ALA A 252 23.90 -0.26 -14.37
CA ALA A 252 23.13 0.97 -14.51
C ALA A 252 21.66 0.65 -14.74
N TRP A 253 20.76 1.44 -14.14
CA TRP A 253 19.33 1.30 -14.42
C TRP A 253 19.01 1.64 -15.88
N ASP A 254 19.51 2.78 -16.34
CA ASP A 254 19.43 3.20 -17.74
C ASP A 254 20.80 2.93 -18.40
N ALA A 255 20.83 2.05 -19.40
CA ALA A 255 22.08 1.68 -20.07
C ALA A 255 22.65 2.79 -20.95
N GLU A 256 21.82 3.73 -21.40
CA GLU A 256 22.21 4.81 -22.31
C GLU A 256 22.57 6.08 -21.55
N ASN A 257 21.77 6.43 -20.53
CA ASN A 257 21.89 7.69 -19.78
C ASN A 257 22.43 7.51 -18.36
N GLY A 258 22.52 6.28 -17.88
CA GLY A 258 22.96 5.97 -16.52
C GLY A 258 24.48 6.05 -16.33
N PRO A 259 24.95 5.86 -15.10
CA PRO A 259 26.37 5.87 -14.81
C PRO A 259 27.07 4.67 -15.45
N VAL A 260 28.31 4.84 -15.89
CA VAL A 260 29.15 3.70 -16.30
C VAL A 260 29.60 2.97 -15.04
N ILE A 261 29.10 1.74 -14.84
CA ILE A 261 29.42 0.91 -13.69
C ILE A 261 30.37 -0.20 -14.08
N ILE A 262 31.40 -0.39 -13.26
CA ILE A 262 32.25 -1.57 -13.26
C ILE A 262 31.88 -2.40 -12.04
N ASP A 263 31.20 -3.52 -12.25
CA ASP A 263 30.89 -4.48 -11.18
C ASP A 263 32.16 -5.24 -10.77
N SER A 264 32.42 -5.32 -9.47
CA SER A 264 33.56 -6.09 -8.95
C SER A 264 33.32 -7.60 -9.02
N GLY A 265 32.05 -8.04 -9.09
CA GLY A 265 31.65 -9.44 -8.97
C GLY A 265 31.68 -9.98 -7.52
N GLU A 266 31.98 -9.11 -6.54
CA GLU A 266 32.05 -9.46 -5.11
C GLU A 266 30.77 -9.08 -4.34
N SER A 267 29.78 -8.49 -5.01
CA SER A 267 28.55 -8.04 -4.38
C SER A 267 27.66 -9.22 -3.96
N THR A 268 27.04 -9.12 -2.78
CA THR A 268 26.27 -10.21 -2.16
C THR A 268 25.06 -9.72 -1.39
N TYR A 269 24.12 -10.63 -1.13
CA TYR A 269 22.97 -10.45 -0.26
C TYR A 269 22.87 -11.59 0.73
N ASN A 270 22.91 -11.29 2.03
CA ASN A 270 22.62 -12.25 3.08
C ASN A 270 21.11 -12.30 3.34
N THR A 271 20.48 -13.45 3.09
CA THR A 271 19.03 -13.65 3.20
C THR A 271 18.52 -13.72 4.63
N THR A 272 19.37 -14.09 5.59
CA THR A 272 19.04 -14.18 7.03
C THR A 272 19.11 -12.80 7.68
N ALA A 273 20.22 -12.09 7.47
CA ALA A 273 20.47 -10.76 7.98
C ALA A 273 19.75 -9.66 7.20
N LYS A 274 19.15 -10.00 6.05
CA LYS A 274 18.49 -9.07 5.11
C LYS A 274 19.41 -7.89 4.77
N LYS A 275 20.63 -8.23 4.33
CA LYS A 275 21.73 -7.28 4.18
C LYS A 275 22.43 -7.41 2.84
N PHE A 276 22.54 -6.31 2.10
CA PHE A 276 23.42 -6.21 0.95
C PHE A 276 24.84 -5.85 1.39
N SER A 277 25.82 -6.43 0.70
CA SER A 277 27.20 -5.95 0.67
C SER A 277 27.55 -5.70 -0.79
N LEU A 278 27.71 -4.44 -1.18
CA LEU A 278 27.91 -4.01 -2.56
C LEU A 278 29.34 -3.50 -2.74
N LYS A 279 29.93 -3.85 -3.88
CA LYS A 279 31.24 -3.34 -4.29
C LYS A 279 31.26 -3.09 -5.79
N TYR A 280 31.42 -1.84 -6.18
CA TYR A 280 31.38 -1.41 -7.58
C TYR A 280 32.14 -0.09 -7.77
N THR A 281 32.49 0.23 -9.01
CA THR A 281 33.16 1.48 -9.36
C THR A 281 32.32 2.28 -10.34
N ILE A 282 32.23 3.60 -10.11
CA ILE A 282 31.66 4.57 -11.05
C ILE A 282 32.71 5.64 -11.31
N GLY A 283 33.08 5.82 -12.58
CA GLY A 283 34.23 6.64 -12.94
C GLY A 283 35.50 6.12 -12.27
N ASN A 284 36.16 6.96 -11.47
CA ASN A 284 37.37 6.60 -10.73
C ASN A 284 37.10 6.41 -9.22
N THR A 285 35.84 6.29 -8.81
CA THR A 285 35.45 6.13 -7.41
C THR A 285 35.00 4.71 -7.15
N LEU A 286 35.69 4.01 -6.25
CA LEU A 286 35.28 2.73 -5.69
C LEU A 286 34.25 2.94 -4.58
N TYR A 287 33.17 2.18 -4.60
CA TYR A 287 32.12 2.15 -3.58
C TYR A 287 32.13 0.79 -2.89
N GLU A 288 32.21 0.79 -1.56
CA GLU A 288 32.09 -0.39 -0.70
C GLU A 288 31.01 -0.12 0.34
N GLU A 289 29.81 -0.64 0.10
CA GLU A 289 28.60 -0.25 0.82
C GLU A 289 27.88 -1.47 1.42
N GLN A 290 27.30 -1.29 2.59
CA GLN A 290 26.45 -2.26 3.25
C GLN A 290 25.07 -1.65 3.47
N LEU A 291 24.03 -2.33 3.01
CA LEU A 291 22.64 -1.91 3.24
C LEU A 291 21.95 -2.94 4.12
N THR A 292 21.55 -2.54 5.33
CA THR A 292 20.83 -3.40 6.28
C THR A 292 19.35 -3.04 6.27
N LYS A 293 18.47 -4.02 5.99
CA LYS A 293 17.03 -3.78 5.93
C LYS A 293 16.52 -3.36 7.30
N GLU A 294 15.72 -2.30 7.34
CA GLU A 294 15.04 -1.91 8.57
C GLU A 294 14.00 -2.97 8.94
N LYS A 295 13.83 -3.19 10.25
CA LYS A 295 12.72 -4.02 10.72
C LYS A 295 11.42 -3.26 10.44
N GLU A 296 10.49 -3.90 9.75
CA GLU A 296 9.13 -3.37 9.61
C GLU A 296 8.56 -3.19 11.03
N VAL A 297 8.25 -1.94 11.37
CA VAL A 297 7.50 -1.64 12.59
C VAL A 297 6.05 -1.99 12.27
N LEU A 298 5.62 -3.17 12.74
CA LEU A 298 4.23 -3.62 12.69
C LEU A 298 3.33 -2.71 13.51
#